data_AF-A0A0P6VGH2-F1
#
_entry.id   AF-A0A0P6VGH2-F1
#
_cell.length_a   1.000
_cell.length_b   1.000
_cell.length_c   1.000
_cell.angle_alpha   90.00
_cell.angle_beta   90.00
_cell.angle_gamma   90.00
#
_symmetry.space_group_name_H-M   'P 1'
#
loop_
_entity.id
_entity.type
_entity.pdbx_description
1 polymer ?
#
loop_
_entity_poly.entity_id
_entity_poly.type
_entity_poly.pdbx_seq_one_letter_code
_entity_poly.pdbx_strand_id
1 'polypeptide(L)'
;MGVIAKSSFAEFARRNFPNAKLVEFASWGHVLDGVRSGDVDAAYRDEFEIKRVLLDDPSLTLVARSVTLTDLTDTIGIGIAPGASHLAAYVDTFLALTDRSNALSADEILRHYKLAEKPA
;
A
#
# COMPACT_ATOMS: atom_id res chain seq x y z
N MET A 1 -13.56 -4.33 -9.07
CA MET A 1 -12.46 -3.73 -8.29
C MET A 1 -11.53 -4.84 -7.82
N GLY A 2 -10.26 -4.81 -8.25
CA GLY A 2 -9.24 -5.78 -7.90
C GLY A 2 -8.52 -5.46 -6.59
N VAL A 3 -8.32 -6.47 -5.75
CA VAL A 3 -7.59 -6.39 -4.47
C VAL A 3 -6.75 -7.65 -4.26
N ILE A 4 -5.73 -7.57 -3.40
CA ILE A 4 -4.98 -8.76 -2.97
C ILE A 4 -5.81 -9.52 -1.93
N ALA A 5 -6.00 -10.82 -2.14
CA ALA A 5 -6.70 -11.71 -1.23
C ALA A 5 -6.08 -11.65 0.17
N LYS A 6 -6.93 -11.67 1.21
CA LYS A 6 -6.53 -11.65 2.64
C LYS A 6 -5.65 -10.44 3.04
N SER A 7 -5.70 -9.35 2.28
CA SER A 7 -5.05 -8.09 2.66
C SER A 7 -6.02 -7.15 3.39
N SER A 8 -5.49 -6.18 4.13
CA SER A 8 -6.27 -5.09 4.72
C SER A 8 -7.13 -4.37 3.66
N PHE A 9 -6.62 -4.24 2.43
CA PHE A 9 -7.31 -3.61 1.31
C PHE A 9 -8.53 -4.40 0.80
N ALA A 10 -8.55 -5.73 0.96
CA ALA A 10 -9.75 -6.50 0.68
C ALA A 10 -10.86 -6.16 1.68
N GLU A 11 -10.54 -6.06 2.97
CA GLU A 11 -11.50 -5.62 3.99
C GLU A 11 -11.94 -4.17 3.79
N PHE A 12 -10.98 -3.27 3.53
CA PHE A 12 -11.28 -1.86 3.28
C PHE A 12 -12.14 -1.67 2.03
N ALA A 13 -11.89 -2.42 0.96
CA ALA A 13 -12.73 -2.35 -0.23
C ALA A 13 -14.18 -2.76 0.06
N ARG A 14 -14.41 -3.84 0.81
CA ARG A 14 -15.77 -4.26 1.19
C ARG A 14 -16.47 -3.21 2.05
N ARG A 15 -15.74 -2.57 2.97
CA ARG A 15 -16.28 -1.56 3.88
C ARG A 15 -16.57 -0.23 3.18
N ASN A 16 -15.63 0.25 2.37
CA ASN A 16 -15.65 1.60 1.79
C ASN A 16 -16.41 1.64 0.45
N PHE A 17 -16.47 0.51 -0.25
CA PHE A 17 -17.17 0.37 -1.54
C PHE A 17 -18.15 -0.82 -1.51
N PRO A 18 -19.19 -0.79 -0.66
CA PRO A 18 -20.08 -1.94 -0.44
C PRO A 18 -20.83 -2.38 -1.70
N ASN A 19 -20.98 -1.49 -2.69
CA ASN A 19 -21.64 -1.79 -3.96
C ASN A 19 -20.67 -2.25 -5.05
N ALA A 20 -19.35 -2.22 -4.81
CA ALA A 20 -18.38 -2.67 -5.79
C ALA A 20 -18.32 -4.20 -5.84
N LYS A 21 -18.23 -4.76 -7.05
CA LYS A 21 -17.87 -6.16 -7.22
C LYS A 21 -16.37 -6.32 -6.98
N LEU A 22 -16.01 -6.93 -5.85
CA LEU A 22 -14.62 -7.25 -5.54
C LEU A 22 -14.17 -8.50 -6.29
N VAL A 23 -12.94 -8.44 -6.81
CA VAL A 23 -12.22 -9.58 -7.37
C VAL A 23 -10.91 -9.70 -6.62
N GLU A 24 -10.71 -10.83 -5.96
CA GLU A 24 -9.51 -11.08 -5.17
C GLU A 24 -8.46 -11.82 -6.00
N PHE A 25 -7.23 -11.31 -5.98
CA PHE A 25 -6.08 -11.87 -6.68
C PHE A 25 -5.00 -12.33 -5.70
N ALA A 26 -4.13 -13.23 -6.17
CA ALA A 26 -3.06 -13.81 -5.34
C ALA A 26 -1.92 -12.84 -5.01
N SER A 27 -1.67 -11.85 -5.88
CA SER A 27 -0.58 -10.89 -5.70
C SER A 27 -0.89 -9.56 -6.38
N TRP A 28 -0.07 -8.54 -6.08
CA TRP A 28 -0.21 -7.23 -6.67
C TRP A 28 -0.07 -7.23 -8.20
N GLY A 29 0.90 -7.97 -8.74
CA GLY A 29 1.09 -8.11 -10.19
C GLY A 29 -0.16 -8.61 -10.90
N HIS A 30 -0.82 -9.63 -10.35
CA HIS A 30 -2.07 -10.15 -10.91
C HIS A 30 -3.22 -9.13 -10.86
N VAL A 31 -3.26 -8.25 -9.86
CA VAL A 31 -4.23 -7.15 -9.83
C VAL A 31 -3.98 -6.18 -10.99
N LEU A 32 -2.70 -5.83 -11.23
CA LEU A 32 -2.32 -4.93 -12.33
C LEU A 32 -2.63 -5.54 -13.69
N ASP A 33 -2.39 -6.83 -13.88
CA ASP A 33 -2.75 -7.54 -15.11
C ASP A 33 -4.27 -7.55 -15.33
N GLY A 34 -5.06 -7.72 -14.28
CA GLY A 34 -6.52 -7.60 -14.32
C GLY A 34 -7.00 -6.21 -14.74
N VAL A 35 -6.31 -5.14 -14.31
CA VAL A 35 -6.61 -3.78 -14.78
C VAL A 35 -6.24 -3.59 -16.25
N ARG A 36 -5.07 -4.09 -16.68
CA ARG A 36 -4.60 -3.95 -18.08
C ARG A 36 -5.48 -4.69 -19.07
N SER A 37 -5.94 -5.89 -18.69
CA SER A 37 -6.81 -6.73 -19.52
C SER A 37 -8.26 -6.27 -19.53
N GLY A 38 -8.67 -5.44 -18.56
CA GLY A 38 -10.06 -5.02 -18.39
C GLY A 38 -10.91 -6.01 -17.59
N ASP A 39 -10.31 -7.05 -16.99
CA ASP A 39 -11.00 -7.96 -16.08
C ASP A 39 -11.54 -7.24 -14.83
N VAL A 40 -10.89 -6.15 -14.42
CA VAL A 40 -11.36 -5.23 -13.39
C VAL A 40 -11.19 -3.78 -13.80
N ASP A 41 -12.18 -2.94 -13.48
CA ASP A 41 -12.17 -1.51 -13.85
C ASP A 41 -11.21 -0.66 -13.00
N ALA A 42 -10.81 -1.16 -11.84
CA ALA A 42 -9.99 -0.43 -10.87
C ALA A 42 -9.25 -1.38 -9.94
N ALA A 43 -8.06 -0.97 -9.50
CA ALA A 43 -7.30 -1.58 -8.41
C ALA A 43 -7.38 -0.71 -7.15
N TYR A 44 -7.36 -1.33 -5.97
CA TYR A 44 -7.38 -0.61 -4.69
C TYR A 44 -6.21 -1.01 -3.80
N ARG A 45 -5.35 -0.03 -3.46
CA ARG A 45 -4.07 -0.21 -2.76
C ARG A 45 -3.59 1.08 -2.09
N ASP A 46 -2.58 1.00 -1.22
CA ASP A 46 -1.94 2.15 -0.60
C ASP A 46 -1.27 3.07 -1.63
N GLU A 47 -1.14 4.35 -1.26
CA GLU A 47 -0.58 5.38 -2.13
C GLU A 47 0.87 5.08 -2.55
N PHE A 48 1.67 4.53 -1.64
CA PHE A 48 3.07 4.22 -1.91
C PHE A 48 3.20 3.18 -3.03
N GLU A 49 2.46 2.07 -2.93
CA GLU A 49 2.45 1.02 -3.95
C GLU A 49 1.95 1.52 -5.31
N ILE A 50 0.91 2.35 -5.34
CA ILE A 50 0.41 2.96 -6.58
C ILE A 50 1.47 3.86 -7.22
N LYS A 51 2.08 4.75 -6.44
CA LYS A 51 3.12 5.65 -6.94
C LYS A 51 4.36 4.88 -7.40
N ARG A 52 4.76 3.82 -6.69
CA ARG A 52 5.88 2.96 -7.09
C ARG A 52 5.63 2.33 -8.46
N VAL A 53 4.47 1.72 -8.68
CA VAL A 53 4.14 1.12 -9.98
C VAL A 53 4.16 2.13 -11.11
N LEU A 54 3.65 3.34 -10.90
CA LEU A 54 3.67 4.38 -11.94
C LEU A 54 5.08 4.88 -12.26
N LEU A 55 6.01 4.78 -11.30
CA LEU A 55 7.43 5.07 -11.52
C LEU A 55 8.14 3.94 -12.26
N ASP A 56 7.81 2.68 -11.92
CA ASP A 56 8.46 1.49 -12.49
C ASP A 56 7.92 1.16 -13.89
N ASP A 57 6.62 1.34 -14.11
CA ASP A 57 5.97 1.21 -15.41
C ASP A 57 5.03 2.38 -15.70
N PRO A 58 5.57 3.47 -16.30
CA PRO A 58 4.78 4.62 -16.71
C PRO A 58 3.70 4.30 -17.77
N SER A 59 3.80 3.19 -18.51
CA SER A 59 2.81 2.84 -19.54
C SER A 59 1.43 2.55 -18.96
N LEU A 60 1.35 2.23 -17.67
CA LEU A 60 0.08 2.02 -16.96
C LEU A 60 -0.80 3.27 -16.97
N THR A 61 -0.20 4.47 -17.09
CA THR A 61 -0.95 5.74 -17.18
C THR A 61 -1.82 5.86 -18.44
N LEU A 62 -1.56 5.04 -19.46
CA LEU A 62 -2.38 4.99 -20.68
C LEU A 62 -3.72 4.29 -20.46
N VAL A 63 -3.79 3.38 -19.48
CA VAL A 63 -4.97 2.54 -19.23
C VAL A 63 -5.63 2.83 -17.88
N ALA A 64 -4.89 3.39 -16.92
CA ALA A 64 -5.38 3.71 -15.58
C ALA A 64 -4.90 5.08 -15.09
N ARG A 65 -5.69 5.70 -14.22
CA ARG A 65 -5.30 6.91 -13.48
C ARG A 65 -5.36 6.65 -11.99
N SER A 66 -4.35 7.12 -11.26
CA SER A 66 -4.35 7.04 -9.80
C SER A 66 -5.31 8.08 -9.20
N VAL A 67 -6.04 7.68 -8.18
CA VAL A 67 -6.87 8.55 -7.35
C VAL A 67 -6.52 8.27 -5.89
N THR A 68 -6.10 9.30 -5.16
CA THR A 68 -5.79 9.19 -3.72
C THR A 68 -7.00 9.64 -2.91
N LEU A 69 -7.42 8.80 -1.96
CA LEU A 69 -8.48 9.12 -1.00
C LEU A 69 -7.83 9.70 0.25
N THR A 70 -8.11 10.95 0.58
CA THR A 70 -7.43 11.70 1.66
C THR A 70 -8.15 11.63 3.01
N ASP A 71 -9.33 11.02 3.05
CA ASP A 71 -10.19 10.85 4.22
C ASP A 71 -10.01 9.48 4.90
N LEU A 72 -9.09 8.66 4.40
CA LEU A 72 -8.77 7.33 4.92
C LEU A 72 -7.33 7.28 5.41
N THR A 73 -7.12 6.57 6.53
CA THR A 73 -5.79 6.32 7.09
C THR A 73 -5.51 4.84 7.10
N ASP A 74 -4.39 4.44 6.49
CA ASP A 74 -3.85 3.08 6.58
C ASP A 74 -2.63 3.11 7.51
N THR A 75 -2.81 2.61 8.74
CA THR A 75 -1.74 2.59 9.75
C THR A 75 -0.87 1.35 9.56
N ILE A 76 0.42 1.56 9.31
CA ILE A 76 1.42 0.49 9.31
C ILE A 76 1.91 0.27 10.74
N GLY A 77 1.95 -0.98 11.17
CA GLY A 77 2.39 -1.38 12.51
C GLY A 77 3.38 -2.53 12.48
N ILE A 78 4.09 -2.73 13.59
CA ILE A 78 5.02 -3.84 13.79
C ILE A 78 4.26 -4.98 14.47
N GLY A 79 4.11 -6.11 13.77
CA GLY A 79 3.47 -7.31 14.31
C GLY A 79 4.38 -8.02 15.32
N ILE A 80 3.90 -8.21 16.55
CA ILE A 80 4.64 -8.85 17.65
C ILE A 80 3.85 -10.04 18.17
N ALA A 81 4.55 -11.12 18.53
CA ALA A 81 3.92 -12.31 19.09
C ALA A 81 3.16 -11.96 20.39
N PRO A 82 1.94 -12.48 20.61
CA PRO A 82 1.11 -12.09 21.76
C PRO A 82 1.76 -12.26 23.14
N GLY A 83 2.69 -13.21 23.29
CA GLY A 83 3.41 -13.46 24.55
C GLY A 83 4.65 -12.59 24.78
N ALA A 84 5.05 -11.76 23.81
CA ALA A 84 6.29 -10.98 23.86
C ALA A 84 6.05 -9.54 24.34
N SER A 85 5.42 -9.37 25.51
CA SER A 85 5.00 -8.06 26.03
C SER A 85 6.15 -7.07 26.24
N HIS A 86 7.33 -7.54 26.66
CA HIS A 86 8.51 -6.68 26.81
C HIS A 86 9.02 -6.15 25.47
N LEU A 87 8.96 -6.97 24.42
CA LEU A 87 9.34 -6.54 23.08
C LEU A 87 8.34 -5.51 22.55
N ALA A 88 7.03 -5.72 22.78
CA ALA A 88 6.00 -4.74 22.44
C ALA A 88 6.27 -3.39 23.13
N ALA A 89 6.46 -3.39 24.45
CA ALA A 89 6.74 -2.17 25.19
C ALA A 89 8.04 -1.46 24.73
N TYR A 90 9.07 -2.23 24.39
CA TYR A 90 10.31 -1.68 23.84
C TYR A 90 10.08 -1.01 22.48
N VAL A 91 9.39 -1.70 21.56
CA VAL A 91 9.09 -1.18 20.22
C VAL A 91 8.22 0.08 20.32
N ASP A 92 7.17 0.06 21.14
CA ASP A 92 6.31 1.23 21.35
C ASP A 92 7.10 2.42 21.90
N THR A 93 7.98 2.17 22.88
CA THR A 93 8.85 3.21 23.45
C THR A 93 9.81 3.76 22.41
N PHE A 94 10.44 2.89 21.62
CA PHE A 94 11.33 3.29 20.55
C PHE A 94 10.62 4.16 19.52
N LEU A 95 9.45 3.72 19.04
CA LEU A 95 8.64 4.46 18.09
C LEU A 95 8.27 5.84 18.65
N ALA A 96 7.76 5.91 19.89
CA ALA A 96 7.40 7.18 20.54
C ALA A 96 8.58 8.16 20.69
N LEU A 97 9.80 7.65 20.90
CA LEU A 97 11.01 8.48 20.95
C LEU A 97 11.42 8.99 19.56
N THR A 98 11.24 8.18 18.52
CA THR A 98 11.57 8.51 17.12
C THR A 98 10.50 9.32 16.39
N ASP A 99 9.23 9.24 16.81
CA ASP A 99 8.07 9.90 16.19
C ASP A 99 8.10 11.44 16.36
N ARG A 100 9.10 11.97 17.06
CA ARG A 100 9.40 13.42 17.11
C ARG A 100 10.16 13.93 15.87
N SER A 101 10.52 13.07 14.94
CA SER A 101 11.10 13.43 13.64
C SER A 101 10.08 13.14 12.52
N ASN A 102 9.67 14.20 11.82
CA ASN A 102 8.74 14.23 10.67
C ASN A 102 8.53 12.88 9.98
N ALA A 103 7.33 12.31 10.13
CA ALA A 103 6.90 11.15 9.35
C ALA A 103 7.11 11.43 7.84
N LEU A 104 7.83 10.53 7.17
CA LEU A 104 8.13 10.66 5.75
C LEU A 104 6.85 10.42 4.94
N SER A 105 6.58 11.34 4.01
CA SER A 105 5.56 11.16 2.96
C SER A 105 5.92 10.01 2.03
N ALA A 106 4.93 9.45 1.32
CA ALA A 106 5.16 8.42 0.31
C ALA A 106 6.22 8.86 -0.73
N ASP A 107 6.24 10.14 -1.10
CA ASP A 107 7.22 10.69 -2.04
C ASP A 107 8.63 10.71 -1.46
N GLU A 108 8.79 10.99 -0.17
CA GLU A 108 10.08 10.92 0.51
C GLU A 108 10.56 9.48 0.62
N ILE A 109 9.69 8.52 0.94
CA ILE A 109 10.04 7.09 0.97
C ILE A 109 10.49 6.62 -0.42
N LEU A 110 9.77 7.00 -1.48
CA LEU A 110 10.13 6.67 -2.87
C LEU A 110 11.47 7.27 -3.29
N ARG A 111 11.81 8.48 -2.83
CA ARG A 111 13.15 9.06 -3.07
C ARG A 111 14.25 8.22 -2.44
N HIS A 112 14.07 7.77 -1.20
CA HIS A 112 15.04 6.90 -0.54
C HIS A 112 15.16 5.55 -1.26
N TYR A 113 14.06 4.98 -1.73
CA TYR A 113 14.04 3.75 -2.52
C TYR A 113 14.90 3.87 -3.80
N LYS A 114 14.70 4.93 -4.60
CA LYS A 114 15.49 5.16 -5.82
C LYS A 114 16.99 5.36 -5.55
N LEU A 115 17.35 5.92 -4.40
CA LEU A 115 18.76 6.10 -4.01
C LEU A 115 19.42 4.77 -3.64
N ALA A 116 18.66 3.82 -3.08
CA ALA A 116 19.16 2.49 -2.74
C ALA A 116 19.38 1.57 -3.95
N GLU A 117 18.66 1.79 -5.06
CA GLU A 117 18.79 0.99 -6.29
C GLU A 117 19.89 1.47 -7.26
N LYS A 118 20.47 2.66 -7.06
CA LYS A 118 21.62 3.10 -7.87
C LYS A 118 22.89 2.36 -7.42
N PRO A 119 23.55 1.55 -8.30
CA PRO A 119 24.88 1.06 -7.97
C PRO A 119 25.85 2.24 -7.87
N ALA A 120 26.83 2.10 -6.97
CA ALA A 120 27.91 3.05 -6.75
C ALA A 120 28.79 3.24 -8.00
#